data_AF-A0A1V8SXN1-F1
#
_entry.id   AF-A0A1V8SXN1-F1
#
_cell.length_a   1.000
_cell.length_b   1.000
_cell.length_c   1.000
_cell.angle_alpha   90.00
_cell.angle_beta   90.00
_cell.angle_gamma   90.00
#
_symmetry.space_group_name_H-M   'P 1'
#
loop_
_entity.id
_entity.type
_entity.pdbx_description
1 polymer ?
#
loop_
_entity_poly.entity_id
_entity_poly.type
_entity_poly.pdbx_seq_one_letter_code
_entity_poly.pdbx_strand_id
1 'polypeptide(L)'
;MTVPTQPEERFSWDFDLPNDPFWQAVGWKAARMFFVCFSQTEIESMDLARKPAPSQAGKYDLLLKEYEAASKALGSPDSNYEKWYNLAMGRATLLPLLGRGEEGDAILKEMLAKHDPTGKPQIATMHNLASRLAERGDYAEAEKLVLKLLPLEEIEPKLGPHSPQALSLLRLLTEARYRLGNSELAKESFQRLVKLTGEAKETRFRKYEADEKEQNDELIQKLGIEAWTK
;
A
#
# COMPACT_ATOMS: atom_id res chain seq x y z
N MET A 1 -11.46 -7.32 -37.95
CA MET A 1 -12.01 -6.14 -37.25
C MET A 1 -11.19 -5.97 -35.99
N THR A 2 -10.27 -5.01 -35.96
CA THR A 2 -9.54 -4.65 -34.75
C THR A 2 -10.53 -3.99 -33.81
N VAL A 3 -10.84 -4.66 -32.69
CA VAL A 3 -11.59 -4.04 -31.58
C VAL A 3 -10.80 -2.78 -31.20
N PRO A 4 -11.40 -1.58 -31.24
CA PRO A 4 -10.71 -0.38 -30.81
C PRO A 4 -10.32 -0.58 -29.34
N THR A 5 -9.02 -0.57 -29.07
CA THR A 5 -8.47 -0.58 -27.71
C THR A 5 -9.08 0.61 -26.99
N GLN A 6 -10.02 0.35 -26.07
CA GLN A 6 -10.52 1.38 -25.17
C GLN A 6 -9.30 1.98 -24.44
N PRO A 7 -9.20 3.31 -24.31
CA PRO A 7 -8.14 3.93 -23.55
C PRO A 7 -8.14 3.36 -22.12
N GLU A 8 -6.95 3.00 -21.63
CA GLU A 8 -6.81 2.42 -20.30
C GLU A 8 -7.36 3.37 -19.23
N GLU A 9 -8.19 2.85 -18.32
CA GLU A 9 -8.78 3.65 -17.25
C GLU A 9 -7.68 4.18 -16.31
N ARG A 10 -7.72 5.48 -15.99
CA ARG A 10 -6.88 6.10 -14.99
C ARG A 10 -7.59 6.14 -13.64
N PHE A 11 -7.09 5.37 -12.69
CA PHE A 11 -7.55 5.29 -11.31
C PHE A 11 -6.93 6.39 -10.46
N SER A 12 -7.59 6.73 -9.35
CA SER A 12 -7.08 7.75 -8.42
C SER A 12 -5.78 7.35 -7.72
N TRP A 13 -5.37 6.08 -7.81
CA TRP A 13 -4.09 5.62 -7.29
C TRP A 13 -3.00 5.46 -8.35
N ASP A 14 -3.29 5.70 -9.63
CA ASP A 14 -2.26 5.79 -10.65
C ASP A 14 -1.37 7.00 -10.38
N PHE A 15 -0.07 6.73 -10.40
CA PHE A 15 0.94 7.74 -10.18
C PHE A 15 2.10 7.52 -11.15
N ASP A 16 2.36 8.54 -11.96
CA ASP A 16 3.49 8.55 -12.87
C ASP A 16 4.71 9.05 -12.08
N LEU A 17 5.65 8.17 -11.79
CA LEU A 17 6.87 8.54 -11.05
C LEU A 17 7.66 9.56 -11.89
N PRO A 18 7.99 10.75 -11.34
CA PRO A 18 8.74 11.75 -12.09
C PRO A 18 10.07 11.19 -12.61
N ASN A 19 10.42 11.53 -13.85
CA ASN A 19 11.71 11.17 -14.45
C ASN A 19 12.84 12.09 -13.95
N ASP A 20 12.94 12.22 -12.63
CA ASP A 20 13.97 12.97 -11.93
C ASP A 20 14.80 11.99 -11.09
N PRO A 21 16.14 12.06 -11.10
CA PRO A 21 16.99 11.09 -10.40
C PRO A 21 16.70 10.96 -8.90
N PHE A 22 16.25 12.03 -8.24
CA PHE A 22 15.86 11.99 -6.84
C PHE A 22 14.62 11.12 -6.65
N TRP A 23 13.56 11.39 -7.43
CA TRP A 23 12.29 10.65 -7.31
C TRP A 23 12.41 9.19 -7.77
N GLN A 24 13.21 8.92 -8.81
CA GLN A 24 13.54 7.56 -9.23
C GLN A 24 14.23 6.77 -8.10
N ALA A 25 15.18 7.40 -7.39
CA ALA A 25 15.84 6.77 -6.25
C ALA A 25 14.94 6.62 -5.01
N VAL A 26 14.00 7.54 -4.78
CA VAL A 26 12.98 7.40 -3.70
C VAL A 26 12.07 6.21 -3.97
N GLY A 27 11.72 5.96 -5.23
CA GLY A 27 10.87 4.87 -5.65
C GLY A 27 9.37 5.21 -5.56
N TRP A 28 8.58 4.43 -6.28
CA TRP A 28 7.16 4.72 -6.55
C TRP A 28 6.31 4.90 -5.29
N LYS A 29 6.39 3.98 -4.32
CA LYS A 29 5.53 3.98 -3.14
C LYS A 29 5.73 5.23 -2.27
N ALA A 30 6.98 5.54 -1.96
CA ALA A 30 7.33 6.70 -1.14
C ALA A 30 7.03 8.02 -1.86
N ALA A 31 7.35 8.10 -3.16
CA ALA A 31 7.06 9.28 -3.97
C ALA A 31 5.56 9.53 -4.07
N ARG A 32 4.75 8.53 -4.47
CA ARG A 32 3.29 8.67 -4.58
C ARG A 32 2.67 9.23 -3.29
N MET A 33 3.05 8.69 -2.14
CA MET A 33 2.53 9.15 -0.85
C MET A 33 2.91 10.60 -0.56
N PHE A 34 4.10 11.03 -0.97
CA PHE A 34 4.55 12.41 -0.83
C PHE A 34 3.72 13.37 -1.69
N PHE A 35 3.47 13.01 -2.94
CA PHE A 35 2.67 13.82 -3.88
C PHE A 35 1.18 13.87 -3.54
N VAL A 36 0.65 12.90 -2.79
CA VAL A 36 -0.70 12.99 -2.21
C VAL A 36 -0.75 14.03 -1.09
N CYS A 37 0.36 14.22 -0.37
CA CYS A 37 0.42 15.09 0.80
C CYS A 37 0.79 16.52 0.46
N PHE A 38 1.57 16.75 -0.59
CA PHE A 38 2.11 18.06 -0.94
C PHE A 38 1.77 18.41 -2.38
N SER A 39 1.33 19.64 -2.59
CA SER A 39 1.13 20.20 -3.93
C SER A 39 2.46 20.34 -4.67
N GLN A 40 2.40 20.36 -6.00
CA GLN A 40 3.58 20.53 -6.84
C GLN A 40 4.40 21.78 -6.44
N THR A 41 3.73 22.90 -6.15
CA THR A 41 4.37 24.14 -5.69
C THR A 41 5.07 23.98 -4.35
N GLU A 42 4.47 23.27 -3.38
CA GLU A 42 5.11 22.98 -2.10
C GLU A 42 6.38 22.13 -2.33
N ILE A 43 6.27 21.07 -3.15
CA ILE A 43 7.40 20.17 -3.46
C ILE A 43 8.56 20.93 -4.12
N GLU A 44 8.26 21.79 -5.09
CA GLU A 44 9.26 22.63 -5.75
C GLU A 44 9.95 23.59 -4.77
N SER A 45 9.18 24.16 -3.83
CA SER A 45 9.70 25.07 -2.81
C SER A 45 10.63 24.39 -1.79
N MET A 46 10.49 23.08 -1.58
CA MET A 46 11.34 22.31 -0.67
C MET A 46 12.75 22.06 -1.21
N ASP A 47 12.95 22.22 -2.53
CA ASP A 47 14.23 22.02 -3.25
C ASP A 47 14.94 20.70 -2.90
N LEU A 48 14.16 19.62 -2.73
CA LEU A 48 14.64 18.33 -2.20
C LEU A 48 15.77 17.71 -3.02
N ALA A 49 15.68 17.80 -4.35
CA ALA A 49 16.67 17.21 -5.26
C ALA A 49 18.05 17.88 -5.15
N ARG A 50 18.14 19.12 -4.67
CA ARG A 50 19.41 19.83 -4.44
C ARG A 50 20.00 19.61 -3.06
N LYS A 51 19.24 19.05 -2.11
CA LYS A 51 19.73 18.75 -0.76
C LYS A 51 20.68 17.54 -0.77
N PRO A 52 21.75 17.54 0.03
CA PRO A 52 22.72 16.44 0.05
C PRO A 52 22.11 15.18 0.68
N ALA A 53 21.77 14.18 -0.15
CA ALA A 53 21.24 12.89 0.26
C ALA A 53 21.75 11.75 -0.64
N PRO A 54 23.02 11.32 -0.47
CA PRO A 54 23.65 10.36 -1.38
C PRO A 54 23.01 8.96 -1.29
N SER A 55 22.55 8.54 -0.11
CA SER A 55 21.87 7.27 0.09
C SER A 55 20.35 7.39 -0.13
N GLN A 56 19.69 6.25 -0.34
CA GLN A 56 18.23 6.18 -0.40
C GLN A 56 17.60 6.53 0.96
N ALA A 57 18.14 6.00 2.05
CA ALA A 57 17.73 6.35 3.41
C ALA A 57 17.82 7.87 3.68
N GLY A 58 18.89 8.54 3.22
CA GLY A 58 19.02 9.99 3.35
C GLY A 58 17.92 10.76 2.60
N LYS A 59 17.42 10.23 1.47
CA LYS A 59 16.27 10.83 0.75
C LYS A 59 14.98 10.62 1.54
N TYR A 60 14.78 9.44 2.13
CA TYR A 60 13.65 9.19 3.03
C TYR A 60 13.66 10.09 4.26
N ASP A 61 14.83 10.35 4.85
CA ASP A 61 14.99 11.30 5.94
C ASP A 61 14.60 12.73 5.53
N LEU A 62 14.93 13.15 4.30
CA LEU A 62 14.48 14.44 3.78
C LEU A 62 12.95 14.51 3.71
N LEU A 63 12.30 13.49 3.12
CA LEU A 63 10.84 13.45 3.04
C LEU A 63 10.19 13.42 4.43
N LEU A 64 10.75 12.64 5.36
CA LEU A 64 10.25 12.53 6.73
C LEU A 64 10.29 13.88 7.47
N LYS A 65 11.36 14.67 7.27
CA LYS A 65 11.46 16.01 7.85
C LYS A 65 10.36 16.95 7.34
N GLU A 66 10.04 16.90 6.05
CA GLU A 66 8.96 17.72 5.49
C GLU A 66 7.59 17.29 6.05
N TYR A 67 7.36 15.98 6.21
CA TYR A 67 6.17 15.47 6.89
C TYR A 67 6.05 15.95 8.34
N GLU A 68 7.14 15.91 9.11
CA GLU A 68 7.16 16.34 10.51
C GLU A 68 6.94 17.86 10.64
N ALA A 69 7.57 18.65 9.77
CA ALA A 69 7.36 20.09 9.71
C ALA A 69 5.90 20.43 9.39
N ALA A 70 5.32 19.78 8.38
CA ALA A 70 3.91 19.98 8.01
C ALA A 70 2.94 19.52 9.10
N SER A 71 3.23 18.39 9.77
CA SER A 71 2.42 17.90 10.89
C SER A 71 2.46 18.88 12.06
N LYS A 72 3.61 19.47 12.35
CA LYS A 72 3.75 20.48 13.41
C LYS A 72 3.02 21.78 13.05
N ALA A 73 3.10 22.22 11.80
CA ALA A 73 2.40 23.41 11.33
C ALA A 73 0.88 23.25 11.34
N LEU A 74 0.38 22.04 11.07
CA LEU A 74 -1.05 21.74 11.10
C LEU A 74 -1.63 21.81 12.53
N GLY A 75 -0.85 21.43 13.54
CA GLY A 75 -1.30 21.43 14.93
C GLY A 75 -2.22 20.24 15.24
N SER A 76 -3.51 20.50 15.45
CA SER A 76 -4.48 19.46 15.87
C SER A 76 -5.06 18.69 14.67
N PRO A 77 -5.31 17.37 14.79
CA PRO A 77 -6.07 16.60 13.80
C PRO A 77 -7.45 17.21 13.49
N ASP A 78 -8.08 17.86 14.46
CA ASP A 78 -9.42 18.45 14.32
C ASP A 78 -9.45 19.63 13.36
N SER A 79 -8.31 20.27 13.12
CA SER A 79 -8.20 21.42 12.21
C SER A 79 -8.32 21.00 10.74
N ASN A 80 -7.75 19.85 10.38
CA ASN A 80 -7.88 19.24 9.06
C ASN A 80 -7.55 17.74 9.15
N TYR A 81 -8.58 16.92 9.36
CA TYR A 81 -8.42 15.47 9.54
C TYR A 81 -7.79 14.81 8.32
N GLU A 82 -8.20 15.18 7.10
CA GLU A 82 -7.68 14.59 5.87
C GLU A 82 -6.18 14.87 5.71
N LYS A 83 -5.76 16.13 5.90
CA LYS A 83 -4.34 16.50 5.83
C LYS A 83 -3.55 15.80 6.93
N TRP A 84 -4.06 15.75 8.15
CA TRP A 84 -3.43 15.03 9.26
C TRP A 84 -3.26 13.55 8.93
N TYR A 85 -4.31 12.89 8.44
CA TYR A 85 -4.30 11.48 8.08
C TYR A 85 -3.27 11.19 6.98
N ASN A 86 -3.22 12.01 5.93
CA ASN A 86 -2.27 11.86 4.84
C ASN A 86 -0.82 12.03 5.33
N LEU A 87 -0.55 13.05 6.15
CA LEU A 87 0.77 13.27 6.75
C LEU A 87 1.18 12.11 7.67
N ALA A 88 0.26 11.61 8.50
CA ALA A 88 0.50 10.46 9.36
C ALA A 88 0.77 9.18 8.55
N MET A 89 -0.02 8.92 7.50
CA MET A 89 0.18 7.79 6.57
C MET A 89 1.54 7.85 5.87
N GLY A 90 1.96 9.05 5.44
CA GLY A 90 3.28 9.29 4.84
C GLY A 90 4.42 8.93 5.78
N ARG A 91 4.37 9.40 7.02
CA ARG A 91 5.36 9.08 8.06
C ARG A 91 5.38 7.58 8.36
N ALA A 92 4.22 6.98 8.58
CA ALA A 92 4.08 5.55 8.86
C ALA A 92 4.62 4.67 7.72
N THR A 93 4.54 5.14 6.47
CA THR A 93 5.10 4.43 5.31
C THR A 93 6.62 4.55 5.22
N LEU A 94 7.20 5.71 5.57
CA LEU A 94 8.64 5.96 5.47
C LEU A 94 9.44 5.37 6.64
N LEU A 95 8.89 5.41 7.86
CA LEU A 95 9.61 5.01 9.07
C LEU A 95 10.17 3.56 8.99
N PRO A 96 9.42 2.55 8.51
CA PRO A 96 9.99 1.21 8.31
C PRO A 96 11.16 1.17 7.32
N LEU A 97 11.13 1.98 6.26
CA LEU A 97 12.22 2.07 5.27
C LEU A 97 13.50 2.68 5.86
N LEU A 98 13.38 3.38 6.99
CA LEU A 98 14.47 3.94 7.78
C LEU A 98 14.88 3.01 8.94
N GLY A 99 14.34 1.79 9.02
CA GLY A 99 14.56 0.87 10.14
C GLY A 99 13.80 1.24 11.42
N ARG A 100 12.92 2.23 11.38
CA ARG A 100 12.14 2.75 12.52
C ARG A 100 10.71 2.20 12.52
N GLY A 101 10.60 0.89 12.28
CA GLY A 101 9.31 0.22 12.04
C GLY A 101 8.30 0.34 13.19
N GLU A 102 8.77 0.27 14.44
CA GLU A 102 7.90 0.38 15.63
C GLU A 102 7.25 1.75 15.74
N GLU A 103 7.96 2.82 15.37
CA GLU A 103 7.40 4.17 15.33
C GLU A 103 6.32 4.30 14.25
N GLY A 104 6.55 3.70 13.08
CA GLY A 104 5.53 3.64 12.03
C GLY A 104 4.26 2.92 12.47
N ASP A 105 4.42 1.79 13.18
CA ASP A 105 3.28 1.02 13.69
C ASP A 105 2.53 1.76 14.81
N ALA A 106 3.24 2.53 15.64
CA ALA A 106 2.63 3.38 16.65
C ALA A 106 1.74 4.46 16.00
N ILE A 107 2.20 5.06 14.90
CA ILE A 107 1.39 6.02 14.12
C ILE A 107 0.15 5.33 13.54
N LEU A 108 0.28 4.14 12.93
CA LEU A 108 -0.88 3.41 12.40
C LEU A 108 -1.91 3.10 13.50
N LYS A 109 -1.47 2.73 14.70
CA LYS A 109 -2.36 2.49 15.85
C LYS A 109 -3.05 3.77 16.31
N GLU A 110 -2.33 4.90 16.36
CA GLU A 110 -2.92 6.21 16.66
C GLU A 110 -3.98 6.58 15.62
N MET A 111 -3.71 6.34 14.34
CA MET A 111 -4.66 6.55 13.25
C MET A 111 -5.93 5.75 13.47
N LEU A 112 -5.84 4.45 13.74
CA LEU A 112 -7.02 3.62 14.00
C LEU A 112 -7.79 4.03 15.27
N ALA A 113 -7.12 4.57 16.29
CA ALA A 113 -7.76 5.07 17.51
C ALA A 113 -8.53 6.39 17.29
N LYS A 114 -8.17 7.16 16.26
CA LYS A 114 -8.89 8.39 15.89
C LYS A 114 -9.91 8.07 14.81
N HIS A 115 -11.19 8.26 15.13
CA HIS A 115 -12.25 7.99 14.16
C HIS A 115 -12.26 9.03 13.04
N ASP A 116 -12.46 8.56 11.81
CA ASP A 116 -12.74 9.43 10.67
C ASP A 116 -14.06 10.18 10.95
N PRO A 117 -14.08 11.53 10.91
CA PRO A 117 -15.29 12.33 11.16
C PRO A 117 -16.45 11.98 10.20
N THR A 118 -16.15 11.42 9.03
CA THR A 118 -17.14 10.99 8.04
C THR A 118 -17.68 9.58 8.29
N GLY A 119 -17.14 8.87 9.29
CA GLY A 119 -17.53 7.50 9.63
C GLY A 119 -16.99 6.43 8.66
N LYS A 120 -16.13 6.82 7.72
CA LYS A 120 -15.55 5.87 6.75
C LYS A 120 -14.55 4.93 7.43
N PRO A 121 -14.51 3.64 7.03
CA PRO A 121 -13.50 2.72 7.53
C PRO A 121 -12.11 3.14 7.04
N GLN A 122 -11.13 3.08 7.94
CA GLN A 122 -9.72 3.40 7.64
C GLN A 122 -9.00 2.21 6.97
N ILE A 123 -9.49 1.80 5.80
CA ILE A 123 -9.07 0.60 5.08
C ILE A 123 -7.56 0.58 4.83
N ALA A 124 -6.99 1.68 4.30
CA ALA A 124 -5.56 1.77 4.01
C ALA A 124 -4.69 1.66 5.29
N THR A 125 -5.12 2.23 6.42
CA THR A 125 -4.41 2.12 7.70
C THR A 125 -4.39 0.67 8.18
N MET A 126 -5.54 0.00 8.14
CA MET A 126 -5.66 -1.40 8.54
C MET A 126 -4.84 -2.32 7.62
N HIS A 127 -4.83 -2.08 6.30
CA HIS A 127 -4.04 -2.85 5.35
C HIS A 127 -2.54 -2.71 5.67
N ASN A 128 -2.04 -1.47 5.82
CA ASN A 128 -0.63 -1.27 6.18
C ASN A 128 -0.29 -1.96 7.51
N LEU A 129 -1.15 -1.86 8.53
CA LEU A 129 -0.91 -2.56 9.80
C LEU A 129 -0.86 -4.09 9.62
N ALA A 130 -1.74 -4.67 8.81
CA ALA A 130 -1.75 -6.10 8.53
C ALA A 130 -0.44 -6.56 7.85
N SER A 131 0.02 -5.80 6.86
CA SER A 131 1.30 -6.06 6.17
C SER A 131 2.48 -5.98 7.15
N ARG A 132 2.50 -4.96 8.03
CA ARG A 132 3.53 -4.78 9.06
C ARG A 132 3.53 -5.88 10.13
N LEU A 133 2.36 -6.43 10.45
CA LEU A 133 2.24 -7.60 11.35
C LEU A 133 2.85 -8.84 10.69
N ALA A 134 2.51 -9.12 9.43
CA ALA A 134 3.08 -10.26 8.71
C ALA A 134 4.60 -10.15 8.50
N GLU A 135 5.12 -8.96 8.20
CA GLU A 135 6.56 -8.70 8.06
C GLU A 135 7.35 -9.01 9.34
N ARG A 136 6.71 -8.89 10.52
CA ARG A 136 7.31 -9.23 11.82
C ARG A 136 7.07 -10.67 12.25
N GLY A 137 6.31 -11.43 11.47
CA GLY A 137 5.94 -12.80 11.80
C GLY A 137 4.67 -12.94 12.66
N ASP A 138 3.96 -11.84 12.95
CA ASP A 138 2.69 -11.83 13.69
C ASP A 138 1.52 -12.28 12.80
N TYR A 139 1.66 -13.45 12.17
CA TYR A 139 0.76 -13.94 11.13
C TYR A 139 -0.69 -14.15 11.61
N ALA A 140 -0.89 -14.51 12.89
CA ALA A 140 -2.22 -14.72 13.45
C ALA A 140 -3.04 -13.41 13.51
N GLU A 141 -2.43 -12.32 13.98
CA GLU A 141 -3.12 -11.01 14.00
C GLU A 141 -3.21 -10.41 12.59
N ALA A 142 -2.24 -10.68 11.71
CA ALA A 142 -2.32 -10.31 10.30
C ALA A 142 -3.52 -10.98 9.61
N GLU A 143 -3.68 -12.31 9.73
CA GLU A 143 -4.83 -13.05 9.17
C GLU A 143 -6.16 -12.48 9.66
N LYS A 144 -6.29 -12.30 10.97
CA LYS A 144 -7.50 -11.74 11.59
C LYS A 144 -7.85 -10.35 11.08
N LEU A 145 -6.84 -9.49 10.86
CA LEU A 145 -7.06 -8.15 10.33
C LEU A 145 -7.43 -8.20 8.84
N VAL A 146 -6.78 -9.05 8.05
CA VAL A 146 -7.09 -9.24 6.63
C VAL A 146 -8.51 -9.78 6.43
N LEU A 147 -8.97 -10.73 7.24
CA LEU A 147 -10.32 -11.28 7.16
C LEU A 147 -11.41 -10.23 7.46
N LYS A 148 -11.11 -9.20 8.26
CA LYS A 148 -12.00 -8.05 8.46
C LYS A 148 -11.98 -7.07 7.28
N LEU A 149 -10.84 -6.94 6.61
CA LEU A 149 -10.62 -6.00 5.52
C LEU A 149 -11.22 -6.46 4.20
N LEU A 150 -11.05 -7.73 3.84
CA LEU A 150 -11.46 -8.27 2.54
C LEU A 150 -12.92 -7.93 2.18
N PRO A 151 -13.92 -8.12 3.05
CA PRO A 151 -15.30 -7.76 2.72
C PRO A 151 -15.50 -6.26 2.51
N LEU A 152 -14.74 -5.40 3.17
CA LEU A 152 -14.84 -3.93 3.03
C LEU A 152 -14.26 -3.46 1.70
N GLU A 153 -13.12 -4.03 1.31
CA GLU A 153 -12.43 -3.72 0.04
C GLU A 153 -13.22 -4.22 -1.18
N GLU A 154 -13.88 -5.38 -1.05
CA GLU A 154 -14.64 -5.98 -2.15
C GLU A 154 -15.96 -5.25 -2.47
N ILE A 155 -16.53 -4.52 -1.50
CA ILE A 155 -17.80 -3.79 -1.66
C ILE A 155 -17.62 -2.28 -1.86
N GLU A 156 -16.41 -1.74 -1.64
CA GLU A 156 -16.11 -0.33 -1.87
C GLU A 156 -16.27 -0.03 -3.37
N PRO A 157 -17.18 0.88 -3.81
CA PRO A 157 -17.56 0.99 -5.23
C PRO A 157 -16.43 1.30 -6.20
N LYS A 158 -15.38 1.98 -5.73
CA LYS A 158 -14.18 2.27 -6.54
C LYS A 158 -13.24 1.08 -6.62
N LEU A 159 -13.33 0.20 -5.64
CA LEU A 159 -12.56 -1.02 -5.48
C LEU A 159 -13.48 -2.20 -5.84
N GLY A 160 -12.99 -3.40 -5.61
CA GLY A 160 -13.67 -4.62 -6.01
C GLY A 160 -12.73 -5.81 -5.89
N PRO A 161 -13.24 -7.04 -6.05
CA PRO A 161 -12.44 -8.25 -5.83
C PRO A 161 -11.23 -8.37 -6.77
N HIS A 162 -11.29 -7.74 -7.94
CA HIS A 162 -10.21 -7.72 -8.94
C HIS A 162 -9.26 -6.52 -8.79
N SER A 163 -9.46 -5.66 -7.79
CA SER A 163 -8.59 -4.51 -7.56
C SER A 163 -7.22 -4.94 -7.01
N PRO A 164 -6.13 -4.22 -7.32
CA PRO A 164 -4.81 -4.48 -6.76
C PRO A 164 -4.80 -4.56 -5.22
N GLN A 165 -5.63 -3.75 -4.55
CA GLN A 165 -5.75 -3.72 -3.10
C GLN A 165 -6.34 -5.04 -2.55
N ALA A 166 -7.41 -5.54 -3.17
CA ALA A 166 -8.02 -6.81 -2.79
C ALA A 166 -7.09 -8.00 -3.07
N LEU A 167 -6.39 -8.01 -4.22
CA LEU A 167 -5.42 -9.05 -4.57
C LEU A 167 -4.23 -9.06 -3.60
N SER A 168 -3.73 -7.88 -3.21
CA SER A 168 -2.68 -7.73 -2.20
C SER A 168 -3.10 -8.32 -0.84
N LEU A 169 -4.35 -8.08 -0.41
CA LEU A 169 -4.87 -8.69 0.82
C LEU A 169 -4.97 -10.22 0.72
N LEU A 170 -5.34 -10.77 -0.44
CA LEU A 170 -5.37 -12.21 -0.64
C LEU A 170 -3.96 -12.84 -0.63
N ARG A 171 -2.95 -12.15 -1.18
CA ARG A 171 -1.54 -12.55 -1.02
C ARG A 171 -1.13 -12.61 0.45
N LEU A 172 -1.45 -11.54 1.19
CA LEU A 172 -1.14 -11.46 2.62
C LEU A 172 -1.86 -12.56 3.43
N LEU A 173 -3.12 -12.85 3.12
CA LEU A 173 -3.89 -13.92 3.73
C LEU A 173 -3.26 -15.30 3.46
N THR A 174 -2.84 -15.52 2.21
CA THR A 174 -2.18 -16.77 1.79
C THR A 174 -0.89 -16.98 2.56
N GLU A 175 -0.04 -15.95 2.62
CA GLU A 175 1.22 -16.00 3.39
C GLU A 175 0.96 -16.27 4.87
N ALA A 176 0.04 -15.52 5.49
CA ALA A 176 -0.26 -15.68 6.91
C ALA A 176 -0.72 -17.10 7.22
N ARG A 177 -1.66 -17.64 6.44
CA ARG A 177 -2.17 -19.01 6.63
C ARG A 177 -1.11 -20.07 6.41
N TYR A 178 -0.26 -19.91 5.39
CA TYR A 178 0.83 -20.83 5.13
C TYR A 178 1.81 -20.88 6.30
N ARG A 179 2.20 -19.70 6.81
CA ARG A 179 3.15 -19.57 7.93
C ARG A 179 2.59 -20.06 9.26
N LEU A 180 1.27 -20.05 9.43
CA LEU A 180 0.57 -20.65 10.58
C LEU A 180 0.41 -22.19 10.46
N GLY A 181 0.83 -22.80 9.35
CA GLY A 181 0.69 -24.24 9.09
C GLY A 181 -0.70 -24.64 8.58
N ASN A 182 -1.56 -23.69 8.27
CA ASN A 182 -2.92 -23.93 7.76
C ASN A 182 -2.90 -24.12 6.24
N SER A 183 -2.19 -25.16 5.76
CA SER A 183 -1.90 -25.37 4.33
C SER A 183 -3.15 -25.44 3.44
N GLU A 184 -4.23 -26.07 3.90
CA GLU A 184 -5.49 -26.15 3.13
C GLU A 184 -6.13 -24.76 2.95
N LEU A 185 -6.27 -23.99 4.03
CA LEU A 185 -6.82 -22.63 3.98
C LEU A 185 -5.93 -21.68 3.18
N ALA A 186 -4.61 -21.86 3.24
CA ALA A 186 -3.66 -21.10 2.44
C ALA A 186 -3.84 -21.40 0.95
N LYS A 187 -3.99 -22.67 0.59
CA LYS A 187 -4.25 -23.11 -0.78
C LYS A 187 -5.58 -22.57 -1.31
N GLU A 188 -6.64 -22.57 -0.50
CA GLU A 188 -7.92 -21.96 -0.87
C GLU A 188 -7.79 -20.46 -1.17
N SER A 189 -7.10 -19.71 -0.30
CA SER A 189 -6.83 -18.29 -0.51
C SER A 189 -6.01 -18.04 -1.78
N PHE A 190 -5.00 -18.87 -2.02
CA PHE A 190 -4.13 -18.78 -3.19
C PHE A 190 -4.89 -19.08 -4.49
N GLN A 191 -5.75 -20.11 -4.50
CA GLN A 191 -6.58 -20.43 -5.66
C GLN A 191 -7.55 -19.29 -5.98
N ARG A 192 -8.14 -18.66 -4.95
CA ARG A 192 -8.97 -17.46 -5.13
C ARG A 192 -8.16 -16.30 -5.73
N LEU A 193 -6.96 -16.04 -5.22
CA LEU A 193 -6.04 -15.02 -5.72
C LEU A 193 -5.72 -15.22 -7.21
N VAL A 194 -5.29 -16.42 -7.61
CA VAL A 194 -4.94 -16.72 -9.01
C VAL A 194 -6.15 -16.59 -9.93
N LYS A 195 -7.32 -17.10 -9.49
CA LYS A 195 -8.56 -16.95 -10.25
C LYS A 195 -8.91 -15.49 -10.49
N LEU A 196 -8.96 -14.66 -9.45
CA LEU A 196 -9.29 -13.25 -9.56
C LEU A 196 -8.24 -12.48 -10.39
N THR A 197 -6.96 -12.81 -10.23
CA THR A 197 -5.89 -12.22 -11.06
C THR A 197 -6.13 -12.52 -12.54
N GLY A 198 -6.45 -13.77 -12.90
CA GLY A 198 -6.72 -14.15 -14.29
C GLY A 198 -8.02 -13.58 -14.87
N GLU A 199 -9.02 -13.32 -14.03
CA GLU A 199 -10.26 -12.65 -14.43
C GLU A 199 -10.09 -11.14 -14.58
N ALA A 200 -9.09 -10.52 -13.94
CA ALA A 200 -8.87 -9.07 -13.94
C ALA A 200 -8.74 -8.49 -15.36
N LYS A 201 -8.21 -9.26 -16.32
CA LYS A 201 -8.10 -8.91 -17.74
C LYS A 201 -9.42 -8.59 -18.44
N GLU A 202 -10.52 -9.16 -17.94
CA GLU A 202 -11.88 -8.97 -18.44
C GLU A 202 -12.63 -7.88 -17.67
N THR A 203 -11.93 -7.16 -16.77
CA THR A 203 -12.49 -6.09 -15.95
C THR A 203 -11.81 -4.75 -16.23
N ARG A 204 -12.26 -3.69 -15.56
CA ARG A 204 -11.58 -2.38 -15.57
C ARG A 204 -10.14 -2.43 -15.07
N PHE A 205 -9.76 -3.45 -14.29
CA PHE A 205 -8.43 -3.61 -13.72
C PHE A 205 -7.42 -4.32 -14.65
N ARG A 206 -7.78 -4.58 -15.92
CA ARG A 206 -6.96 -5.34 -16.88
C ARG A 206 -5.49 -4.93 -16.96
N LYS A 207 -5.21 -3.64 -16.80
CA LYS A 207 -3.84 -3.11 -16.93
C LYS A 207 -2.90 -3.58 -15.81
N TYR A 208 -3.45 -3.99 -14.67
CA TYR A 208 -2.65 -4.50 -13.54
C TYR A 208 -2.40 -6.01 -13.63
N GLU A 209 -3.06 -6.73 -14.54
CA GLU A 209 -3.01 -8.20 -14.58
C GLU A 209 -1.57 -8.75 -14.61
N ALA A 210 -0.69 -8.15 -15.43
CA ALA A 210 0.69 -8.59 -15.57
C ALA A 210 1.49 -8.41 -14.26
N ASP A 211 1.44 -7.21 -13.68
CA ASP A 211 2.11 -6.89 -12.42
C ASP A 211 1.59 -7.76 -11.26
N GLU A 212 0.28 -8.01 -11.22
CA GLU A 212 -0.34 -8.86 -10.21
C GLU A 212 0.08 -10.33 -10.34
N LYS A 213 0.31 -10.82 -11.57
CA LYS A 213 0.88 -12.16 -11.80
C LYS A 213 2.32 -12.25 -11.32
N GLU A 214 3.15 -11.24 -11.62
CA GLU A 214 4.53 -11.18 -11.15
C GLU A 214 4.59 -11.23 -9.61
N GLN A 215 3.76 -10.45 -8.92
CA GLN A 215 3.67 -10.49 -7.45
C GLN A 215 3.19 -11.86 -6.92
N ASN A 216 2.30 -12.55 -7.65
CA ASN A 216 1.87 -13.89 -7.27
C ASN A 216 3.01 -14.91 -7.48
N ASP A 217 3.83 -14.76 -8.52
CA ASP A 217 5.01 -15.60 -8.78
C ASP A 217 6.08 -15.39 -7.71
N GLU A 218 6.31 -14.14 -7.27
CA GLU A 218 7.18 -13.83 -6.13
C GLU A 218 6.68 -14.52 -4.84
N LEU A 219 5.37 -14.50 -4.59
CA LEU A 219 4.78 -15.21 -3.45
C LEU A 219 4.99 -16.72 -3.55
N ILE A 220 4.80 -17.30 -4.74
CA ILE A 220 5.04 -18.74 -4.99
C ILE A 220 6.48 -19.10 -4.62
N GLN A 221 7.46 -18.35 -5.14
CA GLN A 221 8.88 -18.56 -4.85
C GLN A 221 9.19 -18.37 -3.37
N LYS A 222 8.65 -17.33 -2.75
CA LYS A 222 8.84 -17.01 -1.32
C LYS A 222 8.34 -18.12 -0.39
N LEU A 223 7.26 -18.80 -0.75
CA LEU A 223 6.65 -19.85 0.07
C LEU A 223 7.03 -21.27 -0.36
N GLY A 224 7.69 -21.45 -1.51
CA GLY A 224 8.01 -22.79 -2.06
C GLY A 224 6.76 -23.61 -2.35
N ILE A 225 5.74 -22.97 -2.93
CA ILE A 225 4.41 -23.56 -3.21
C ILE A 225 4.17 -23.78 -4.71
N GLU A 226 5.23 -24.05 -5.49
CA GLU A 226 5.14 -24.29 -6.94
C GLU A 226 4.24 -25.48 -7.27
N ALA A 227 4.04 -26.41 -6.33
CA ALA A 227 3.10 -27.51 -6.51
C ALA A 227 1.62 -27.08 -6.55
N TRP A 228 1.29 -25.87 -6.09
CA TRP A 228 -0.09 -25.36 -6.04
C TRP A 228 -0.56 -24.75 -7.36
N THR A 229 0.34 -24.55 -8.33
CA THR A 229 0.03 -23.98 -9.65
C THR A 229 -0.23 -25.02 -10.74
N LYS A 230 -0.06 -26.31 -10.41
CA LYS A 230 -0.34 -27.46 -11.28
C LYS A 230 -1.81 -27.87 -11.22
#